data_AF-A0A5N6H787-F1
#
_entry.id   AF-A0A5N6H787-F1
#
_cell.length_a   1.000
_cell.length_b   1.000
_cell.length_c   1.000
_cell.angle_alpha   90.00
_cell.angle_beta   90.00
_cell.angle_gamma   90.00
#
_symmetry.space_group_name_H-M   'P 1'
#
loop_
_entity.id
_entity.type
_entity.pdbx_description
1 polymer ?
#
loop_
_entity_poly.entity_id
_entity_poly.type
_entity_poly.pdbx_seq_one_letter_code
_entity_poly.pdbx_strand_id
1 'polypeptide(L)'
;MSMTRHCTPGMALYFVLVAICLFQVQAAVAEPRTDKPAFLSLSSTKLHEEYKDLATGKPLASNPYEFNDEIYYDGEFKSQEVFEKEYPFDVRKDGVNDRDNEYNGGHPYYSASTLPGVGSGSNKNLPYIACQSPMKFGRSHKFMYWEIVWKEAMKSKHGDIILVDLVNYEQAKGLTSETQANVIPSSTKKSLSFSPPTVMNTEKIIPPYKGIYSVHYKASNGKWAHSDIEYRQLSLEYHDDSKTGSGNGPHNVHYFHLSSWQNRQAVDPEKLQFLINEVDKKFTGQTIIVNCEFGGGRTGVIIEAREMYRATVKAKSTKWFFSSRDDPIQEYTKELRKRRSNMIDSFPQYEFLHTWAARMWAMTARDNINAKPGPAGNPSGQGRHPPKP
;
A
#
# COMPACT_ATOMS: atom_id res chain seq x y z
N MET A 1 45.23 -70.39 22.88
CA MET A 1 43.92 -70.46 23.56
C MET A 1 43.13 -69.20 23.24
N SER A 2 41.85 -69.42 22.93
CA SER A 2 40.75 -68.49 22.68
C SER A 2 40.85 -67.07 23.26
N MET A 3 40.42 -66.08 22.47
CA MET A 3 39.32 -65.19 22.89
C MET A 3 38.49 -64.75 21.67
N THR A 4 37.36 -65.43 21.49
CA THR A 4 36.17 -64.92 20.81
C THR A 4 35.60 -63.72 21.56
N ARG A 5 35.33 -62.61 20.86
CA ARG A 5 34.29 -61.66 21.28
C ARG A 5 33.08 -61.81 20.37
N HIS A 6 32.00 -62.28 20.98
CA HIS A 6 30.66 -62.34 20.43
C HIS A 6 30.15 -60.93 20.14
N CYS A 7 29.78 -60.66 18.88
CA CYS A 7 28.85 -59.59 18.54
C CYS A 7 27.43 -60.13 18.68
N THR A 8 26.64 -59.53 19.56
CA THR A 8 25.24 -59.88 19.82
C THR A 8 24.32 -59.44 18.66
N PRO A 9 23.27 -60.22 18.32
CA PRO A 9 22.36 -59.90 17.21
C PRO A 9 21.44 -58.69 17.46
N GLY A 10 21.48 -58.08 18.64
CA GLY A 10 20.60 -56.99 19.05
C GLY A 10 20.90 -55.63 18.42
N MET A 11 22.14 -55.39 17.96
CA MET A 11 22.49 -54.12 17.32
C MET A 11 22.04 -54.04 15.85
N ALA A 12 21.99 -55.18 15.14
CA ALA A 12 21.56 -55.20 13.74
C ALA A 12 20.07 -54.85 13.58
N LEU A 13 19.22 -55.23 14.55
CA LEU A 13 17.79 -54.90 14.54
C LEU A 13 17.53 -53.41 14.76
N TYR A 14 18.33 -52.74 15.60
CA TYR A 14 18.20 -51.30 15.86
C TYR A 14 18.58 -50.46 14.64
N PHE A 15 19.60 -50.86 13.87
CA PHE A 15 19.96 -50.17 12.64
C PHE A 15 18.92 -50.32 11.54
N VAL A 16 18.24 -51.48 11.45
CA VAL A 16 17.16 -51.69 10.46
C VAL A 16 15.89 -50.91 10.84
N LEU A 17 15.53 -50.83 12.12
CA LEU A 17 14.38 -50.03 12.57
C LEU A 17 14.63 -48.52 12.43
N VAL A 18 15.84 -48.04 12.73
CA VAL A 18 16.20 -46.62 12.50
C VAL A 18 16.26 -46.30 11.00
N ALA A 19 16.71 -47.24 10.15
CA ALA A 19 16.65 -47.07 8.71
C ALA A 19 15.20 -47.03 8.21
N ILE A 20 14.30 -47.88 8.69
CA ILE A 20 12.87 -47.84 8.30
C ILE A 20 12.20 -46.56 8.80
N CYS A 21 12.52 -46.06 10.00
CA CYS A 21 12.04 -44.76 10.48
C CYS A 21 12.63 -43.57 9.70
N LEU A 22 13.88 -43.64 9.25
CA LEU A 22 14.51 -42.59 8.43
C LEU A 22 14.03 -42.63 6.96
N PHE A 23 13.74 -43.81 6.41
CA PHE A 23 13.15 -43.97 5.09
C PHE A 23 11.64 -43.68 5.06
N GLN A 24 10.94 -43.74 6.20
CA GLN A 24 9.56 -43.25 6.35
C GLN A 24 9.49 -41.74 6.63
N VAL A 25 10.61 -41.08 6.95
CA VAL A 25 10.71 -39.61 7.09
C VAL A 25 11.23 -38.94 5.80
N GLN A 26 11.68 -39.72 4.81
CA GLN A 26 11.99 -39.25 3.46
C GLN A 26 11.01 -39.70 2.37
N ALA A 27 9.97 -40.45 2.74
CA ALA A 27 8.68 -40.29 2.08
C ALA A 27 7.97 -39.08 2.71
N ALA A 28 8.55 -37.89 2.51
CA ALA A 28 7.70 -36.73 2.34
C ALA A 28 6.70 -37.18 1.28
N VAL A 29 5.45 -37.39 1.72
CA VAL A 29 4.32 -37.59 0.83
C VAL A 29 4.52 -36.52 -0.23
N ALA A 30 4.96 -36.94 -1.41
CA ALA A 30 4.80 -36.15 -2.59
C ALA A 30 3.28 -36.09 -2.70
N GLU A 31 2.70 -35.08 -2.05
CA GLU A 31 1.30 -34.75 -2.20
C GLU A 31 1.02 -34.77 -3.70
N PRO A 32 -0.14 -35.32 -4.10
CA PRO A 32 -0.50 -35.34 -5.51
C PRO A 32 -0.24 -33.96 -6.07
N ARG A 33 0.58 -33.88 -7.11
CA ARG A 33 1.02 -32.66 -7.76
C ARG A 33 -0.13 -32.04 -8.55
N THR A 34 -1.20 -31.72 -7.86
CA THR A 34 -2.09 -30.61 -8.15
C THR A 34 -1.63 -29.52 -7.18
N ASP A 35 -1.70 -28.24 -7.47
CA ASP A 35 -2.79 -27.46 -6.90
C ASP A 35 -2.59 -26.04 -7.40
N LYS A 36 -3.36 -25.70 -8.42
CA LYS A 36 -3.62 -24.30 -8.71
C LYS A 36 -4.20 -23.69 -7.43
N PRO A 37 -3.77 -22.47 -7.02
CA PRO A 37 -4.33 -21.84 -5.83
C PRO A 37 -5.86 -21.70 -5.95
N ALA A 38 -6.57 -21.87 -4.83
CA ALA A 38 -8.02 -22.01 -4.80
C ALA A 38 -8.75 -20.82 -5.44
N PHE A 39 -8.22 -19.60 -5.29
CA PHE A 39 -8.78 -18.38 -5.89
C PHE A 39 -8.95 -18.47 -7.43
N LEU A 40 -8.14 -19.28 -8.13
CA LEU A 40 -8.24 -19.46 -9.59
C LEU A 40 -9.50 -20.21 -10.03
N SER A 41 -10.18 -20.89 -9.10
CA SER A 41 -11.38 -21.67 -9.35
C SER A 41 -12.67 -20.99 -8.91
N LEU A 42 -12.58 -19.79 -8.33
CA LEU A 42 -13.74 -19.05 -7.85
C LEU A 42 -14.60 -18.58 -9.03
N SER A 43 -15.91 -18.83 -8.92
CA SER A 43 -16.89 -18.31 -9.87
C SER A 43 -17.18 -16.84 -9.59
N SER A 44 -17.65 -16.08 -10.60
CA SER A 44 -18.06 -14.69 -10.40
C SER A 44 -19.17 -14.57 -9.31
N THR A 45 -20.07 -15.57 -9.21
CA THR A 45 -21.06 -15.65 -8.11
C THR A 45 -20.40 -15.73 -6.75
N LYS A 46 -19.38 -16.59 -6.59
CA LYS A 46 -18.64 -16.73 -5.33
C LYS A 46 -17.87 -15.46 -4.98
N LEU A 47 -17.21 -14.84 -5.96
CA LEU A 47 -16.55 -13.54 -5.78
C LEU A 47 -17.53 -12.45 -5.33
N HIS A 48 -18.76 -12.49 -5.84
CA HIS A 48 -19.79 -11.53 -5.48
C HIS A 48 -20.30 -11.73 -4.04
N GLU A 49 -20.43 -12.97 -3.59
CA GLU A 49 -20.71 -13.31 -2.19
C GLU A 49 -19.57 -12.86 -1.28
N GLU A 50 -18.33 -13.19 -1.63
CA GLU A 50 -17.15 -12.79 -0.87
C GLU A 50 -17.01 -11.27 -0.77
N TYR A 51 -17.33 -10.54 -1.84
CA TYR A 51 -17.34 -9.08 -1.85
C TYR A 51 -18.39 -8.50 -0.89
N LYS A 52 -19.57 -9.13 -0.77
CA LYS A 52 -20.59 -8.74 0.22
C LYS A 52 -20.12 -9.02 1.66
N ASP A 53 -19.33 -10.08 1.83
CA ASP A 53 -18.76 -10.49 3.12
C ASP A 53 -17.47 -9.74 3.50
N LEU A 54 -16.96 -8.88 2.61
CA LEU A 54 -15.94 -7.91 2.98
C LEU A 54 -16.60 -6.93 3.95
N ALA A 55 -16.49 -7.23 5.25
CA ALA A 55 -16.98 -6.38 6.32
C ALA A 55 -16.69 -4.93 5.96
N THR A 56 -17.74 -4.12 5.87
CA THR A 56 -17.56 -2.68 6.00
C THR A 56 -16.91 -2.46 7.38
N GLY A 57 -16.07 -1.44 7.53
CA GLY A 57 -15.34 -1.21 8.79
C GLY A 57 -16.28 -1.26 10.00
N LYS A 58 -15.76 -1.27 11.24
CA LYS A 58 -16.66 -1.19 12.40
C LYS A 58 -17.49 0.11 12.28
N PRO A 59 -18.82 0.02 12.07
CA PRO A 59 -19.63 1.21 11.99
C PRO A 59 -19.55 1.94 13.32
N LEU A 60 -19.52 3.26 13.29
CA LEU A 60 -19.59 4.03 14.52
C LEU A 60 -20.97 3.82 15.14
N ALA A 61 -21.01 3.65 16.47
CA ALA A 61 -22.27 3.44 17.19
C ALA A 61 -23.26 4.61 17.01
N SER A 62 -22.73 5.81 16.72
CA SER A 62 -23.46 7.05 16.47
C SER A 62 -24.04 7.15 15.06
N ASN A 63 -23.39 6.55 14.05
CA ASN A 63 -23.81 6.63 12.65
C ASN A 63 -23.38 5.35 11.89
N PRO A 64 -24.32 4.49 11.47
CA PRO A 64 -23.99 3.24 10.77
C PRO A 64 -23.43 3.48 9.34
N TYR A 65 -23.48 4.72 8.85
CA TYR A 65 -22.91 5.11 7.56
C TYR A 65 -21.48 5.66 7.68
N GLU A 66 -20.97 5.88 8.90
CA GLU A 66 -19.60 6.27 9.18
C GLU A 66 -18.84 5.13 9.84
N PHE A 67 -17.54 5.07 9.56
CA PHE A 67 -16.67 3.99 9.98
C PHE A 67 -15.56 4.53 10.87
N ASN A 68 -15.14 3.73 11.85
CA ASN A 68 -14.03 4.06 12.71
C ASN A 68 -12.68 3.90 11.97
N ASP A 69 -12.44 4.79 11.01
CA ASP A 69 -11.23 4.82 10.20
C ASP A 69 -10.11 5.54 10.94
N GLU A 70 -8.87 5.26 10.57
CA GLU A 70 -7.76 6.13 10.95
C GLU A 70 -7.85 7.46 10.19
N ILE A 71 -7.70 8.57 10.91
CA ILE A 71 -7.62 9.93 10.41
C ILE A 71 -6.33 10.59 10.89
N TYR A 72 -5.97 11.71 10.27
CA TYR A 72 -4.79 12.48 10.60
C TYR A 72 -5.17 13.83 11.23
N TYR A 73 -4.65 14.12 12.42
CA TYR A 73 -4.78 15.41 13.09
C TYR A 73 -3.60 15.64 14.05
N ASP A 74 -3.24 16.90 14.28
CA ASP A 74 -2.14 17.31 15.18
C ASP A 74 -0.79 16.66 14.92
N GLY A 75 -0.57 16.14 13.71
CA GLY A 75 0.65 15.42 13.35
C GLY A 75 0.64 13.93 13.60
N GLU A 76 -0.48 13.36 14.01
CA GLU A 76 -0.61 11.97 14.39
C GLU A 76 -1.73 11.29 13.60
N PHE A 77 -1.56 9.99 13.39
CA PHE A 77 -2.59 9.11 12.86
C PHE A 77 -3.28 8.41 14.02
N LYS A 78 -4.59 8.61 14.17
CA LYS A 78 -5.43 8.05 15.24
C LYS A 78 -6.81 7.70 14.70
N SER A 79 -7.55 6.85 15.40
CA SER A 79 -8.89 6.46 14.95
C SER A 79 -9.89 7.60 15.08
N GLN A 80 -10.89 7.62 14.21
CA GLN A 80 -11.99 8.59 14.24
C GLN A 80 -12.74 8.56 15.57
N GLU A 81 -12.90 7.38 16.20
CA GLU A 81 -13.48 7.26 17.54
C GLU A 81 -12.66 8.01 18.61
N VAL A 82 -11.32 7.98 18.52
CA VAL A 82 -10.46 8.72 19.44
C VAL A 82 -10.62 10.22 19.21
N PHE A 83 -10.64 10.66 17.94
CA PHE A 83 -10.90 12.05 17.59
C PHE A 83 -12.26 12.53 18.10
N GLU A 84 -13.33 11.76 17.90
CA GLU A 84 -14.68 12.09 18.40
C GLU A 84 -14.74 12.19 19.92
N LYS A 85 -13.92 11.40 20.63
CA LYS A 85 -13.83 11.47 22.09
C LYS A 85 -13.06 12.69 22.56
N GLU A 86 -11.97 13.05 21.87
CA GLU A 86 -11.14 14.23 22.19
C GLU A 86 -11.84 15.54 21.79
N TYR A 87 -12.61 15.52 20.69
CA TYR A 87 -13.25 16.68 20.06
C TYR A 87 -14.75 16.44 19.75
N PRO A 88 -15.61 16.20 20.77
CA PRO A 88 -16.97 15.69 20.60
C PRO A 88 -17.98 16.65 19.95
N PHE A 89 -17.70 17.95 19.93
CA PHE A 89 -18.59 18.96 19.36
C PHE A 89 -18.33 19.22 17.87
N ASP A 90 -17.26 18.67 17.32
CA ASP A 90 -16.76 18.99 15.98
C ASP A 90 -17.39 18.12 14.89
N VAL A 91 -17.89 16.93 15.27
CA VAL A 91 -18.59 16.00 14.35
C VAL A 91 -20.08 16.33 14.21
N ARG A 92 -20.66 17.12 15.13
CA ARG A 92 -22.12 17.27 15.25
C ARG A 92 -22.68 18.66 14.95
N LYS A 93 -21.85 19.69 14.73
CA LYS A 93 -22.31 21.08 14.64
C LYS A 93 -21.57 21.85 13.53
N ASP A 94 -22.18 21.97 12.35
CA ASP A 94 -21.80 22.88 11.24
C ASP A 94 -20.28 23.15 11.06
N GLY A 95 -19.43 22.15 11.33
CA GLY A 95 -17.96 22.23 11.31
C GLY A 95 -17.41 22.17 9.90
N VAL A 96 -18.15 22.72 8.94
CA VAL A 96 -17.95 22.52 7.52
C VAL A 96 -16.73 23.32 7.08
N ASN A 97 -15.63 22.61 6.85
CA ASN A 97 -14.60 23.08 5.92
C ASN A 97 -15.08 22.78 4.50
N ASP A 98 -15.94 23.64 3.98
CA ASP A 98 -16.26 23.63 2.56
C ASP A 98 -15.25 24.47 1.78
N ARG A 99 -15.45 24.59 0.46
CA ARG A 99 -14.54 25.34 -0.41
C ARG A 99 -14.36 26.79 0.05
N ASP A 100 -15.40 27.37 0.65
CA ASP A 100 -15.53 28.80 0.90
C ASP A 100 -15.36 29.14 2.41
N ASN A 101 -15.42 28.14 3.30
CA ASN A 101 -15.44 28.30 4.75
C ASN A 101 -14.33 27.51 5.47
N GLU A 102 -13.67 28.16 6.42
CA GLU A 102 -12.72 27.49 7.32
C GLU A 102 -13.41 26.90 8.54
N TYR A 103 -12.65 26.24 9.42
CA TYR A 103 -13.20 25.63 10.63
C TYR A 103 -13.95 26.66 11.48
N ASN A 104 -15.26 26.48 11.61
CA ASN A 104 -16.13 27.26 12.48
C ASN A 104 -16.28 26.56 13.84
N GLY A 105 -15.22 26.64 14.64
CA GLY A 105 -15.19 26.05 15.99
C GLY A 105 -14.82 24.57 16.03
N GLY A 106 -14.51 23.94 14.89
CA GLY A 106 -14.03 22.56 14.80
C GLY A 106 -12.50 22.43 14.77
N HIS A 107 -12.00 21.28 15.22
CA HIS A 107 -10.58 20.93 15.18
C HIS A 107 -10.18 20.37 13.81
N PRO A 108 -9.05 20.82 13.21
CA PRO A 108 -8.64 20.34 11.90
C PRO A 108 -8.24 18.87 11.89
N TYR A 109 -8.81 18.13 10.94
CA TYR A 109 -8.47 16.73 10.66
C TYR A 109 -8.53 16.43 9.16
N TYR A 110 -7.80 15.40 8.74
CA TYR A 110 -7.73 14.94 7.35
C TYR A 110 -8.01 13.44 7.25
N SER A 111 -8.83 13.04 6.27
CA SER A 111 -9.11 11.61 6.04
C SER A 111 -7.90 10.93 5.37
N ALA A 112 -7.07 10.31 6.19
CA ALA A 112 -5.89 9.57 5.78
C ALA A 112 -5.58 8.45 6.77
N SER A 113 -5.21 7.29 6.25
CA SER A 113 -4.96 6.09 7.04
C SER A 113 -3.67 5.42 6.56
N THR A 114 -2.81 5.06 7.49
CA THR A 114 -1.66 4.19 7.29
C THR A 114 -2.13 2.77 7.00
N LEU A 115 -1.50 2.10 6.03
CA LEU A 115 -1.90 0.76 5.60
C LEU A 115 -0.72 -0.22 5.58
N PRO A 116 -0.96 -1.49 5.94
CA PRO A 116 0.06 -2.53 5.92
C PRO A 116 0.45 -2.90 4.48
N GLY A 117 1.64 -3.49 4.34
CA GLY A 117 1.99 -4.31 3.18
C GLY A 117 1.70 -5.79 3.43
N VAL A 118 1.76 -6.61 2.38
CA VAL A 118 1.60 -8.07 2.50
C VAL A 118 2.65 -8.66 3.45
N GLY A 119 2.21 -9.54 4.35
CA GLY A 119 3.07 -10.19 5.34
C GLY A 119 3.54 -9.27 6.48
N SER A 120 3.09 -8.01 6.50
CA SER A 120 3.31 -7.11 7.63
C SER A 120 2.33 -7.50 8.73
N GLY A 121 2.80 -8.22 9.75
CA GLY A 121 2.01 -8.43 10.98
C GLY A 121 1.51 -7.08 11.53
N SER A 122 0.43 -7.10 12.30
CA SER A 122 -0.56 -6.02 12.48
C SER A 122 -0.08 -4.61 12.85
N ASN A 123 1.21 -4.31 13.05
CA ASN A 123 1.72 -2.95 13.32
C ASN A 123 3.20 -2.67 12.95
N LYS A 124 3.94 -3.58 12.29
CA LYS A 124 5.41 -3.41 12.17
C LYS A 124 5.91 -2.77 10.88
N ASN A 125 5.10 -2.71 9.83
CA ASN A 125 5.48 -2.10 8.55
C ASN A 125 4.24 -1.53 7.85
N LEU A 126 4.15 -0.21 7.79
CA LEU A 126 3.03 0.54 7.19
C LEU A 126 3.56 1.36 6.01
N PRO A 127 3.87 0.72 4.87
CA PRO A 127 4.56 1.37 3.75
C PRO A 127 3.66 2.32 2.95
N TYR A 128 2.36 2.38 3.27
CA TYR A 128 1.39 3.17 2.54
C TYR A 128 0.63 4.12 3.45
N ILE A 129 0.24 5.26 2.90
CA ILE A 129 -0.83 6.11 3.43
C ILE A 129 -1.88 6.19 2.33
N ALA A 130 -3.09 5.70 2.61
CA ALA A 130 -4.25 5.93 1.77
C ALA A 130 -4.98 7.17 2.27
N CYS A 131 -5.23 8.14 1.38
CA CYS A 131 -5.93 9.34 1.76
C CYS A 131 -6.96 9.78 0.72
N GLN A 132 -7.93 10.55 1.19
CA GLN A 132 -8.83 11.28 0.32
C GLN A 132 -8.04 12.28 -0.53
N SER A 133 -8.52 12.64 -1.72
CA SER A 133 -7.92 13.75 -2.47
C SER A 133 -8.31 15.09 -1.82
N PRO A 134 -7.37 16.03 -1.64
CA PRO A 134 -7.69 17.35 -1.09
C PRO A 134 -8.42 18.24 -2.13
N MET A 135 -8.73 17.74 -3.32
CA MET A 135 -9.27 18.55 -4.43
C MET A 135 -10.64 19.19 -4.13
N LYS A 136 -11.48 18.53 -3.33
CA LYS A 136 -12.85 18.99 -3.04
C LYS A 136 -12.92 19.93 -1.84
N PHE A 137 -11.79 20.16 -1.19
CA PHE A 137 -11.76 20.83 0.10
C PHE A 137 -11.08 22.19 0.04
N GLY A 138 -11.38 22.99 1.06
CA GLY A 138 -10.77 24.28 1.27
C GLY A 138 -9.26 24.21 1.57
N ARG A 139 -8.70 25.38 1.83
CA ARG A 139 -7.27 25.63 2.09
C ARG A 139 -6.68 24.68 3.14
N SER A 140 -7.38 24.43 4.23
CA SER A 140 -6.85 23.69 5.38
C SER A 140 -6.61 22.21 5.09
N HIS A 141 -7.46 21.56 4.29
CA HIS A 141 -7.25 20.15 3.92
C HIS A 141 -6.07 20.01 2.96
N LYS A 142 -5.90 20.98 2.04
CA LYS A 142 -4.73 21.04 1.17
C LYS A 142 -3.45 21.23 2.00
N PHE A 143 -3.49 22.06 3.04
CA PHE A 143 -2.38 22.19 4.00
C PHE A 143 -2.07 20.87 4.70
N MET A 144 -3.06 20.20 5.29
CA MET A 144 -2.84 18.94 6.01
C MET A 144 -2.35 17.82 5.11
N TYR A 145 -2.84 17.76 3.86
CA TYR A 145 -2.29 16.85 2.85
C TYR A 145 -0.78 17.06 2.69
N TRP A 146 -0.34 18.30 2.47
CA TRP A 146 1.09 18.60 2.31
C TRP A 146 1.90 18.49 3.61
N GLU A 147 1.27 18.66 4.78
CA GLU A 147 1.91 18.35 6.06
C GLU A 147 2.22 16.86 6.19
N ILE A 148 1.29 15.97 5.81
CA ILE A 148 1.55 14.52 5.77
C ILE A 148 2.72 14.23 4.85
N VAL A 149 2.71 14.79 3.63
CA VAL A 149 3.82 14.61 2.66
C VAL A 149 5.15 15.06 3.25
N TRP A 150 5.20 16.22 3.89
CA TRP A 150 6.40 16.75 4.53
C TRP A 150 6.91 15.84 5.65
N LYS A 151 6.04 15.47 6.59
CA LYS A 151 6.41 14.65 7.75
C LYS A 151 6.88 13.26 7.33
N GLU A 152 6.30 12.67 6.30
CA GLU A 152 6.75 11.39 5.77
C GLU A 152 8.07 11.50 4.98
N ALA A 153 8.26 12.59 4.22
CA ALA A 153 9.53 12.86 3.57
C ALA A 153 10.66 13.01 4.60
N MET A 154 10.41 13.67 5.74
CA MET A 154 11.38 13.79 6.84
C MET A 154 11.78 12.45 7.46
N LYS A 155 10.92 11.43 7.40
CA LYS A 155 11.22 10.07 7.88
C LYS A 155 12.02 9.26 6.86
N SER A 156 11.98 9.65 5.59
CA SER A 156 12.70 8.99 4.50
C SER A 156 14.20 9.26 4.58
N LYS A 157 15.02 8.21 4.41
CA LYS A 157 16.50 8.30 4.43
C LYS A 157 17.06 9.37 3.49
N HIS A 158 16.40 9.57 2.35
CA HIS A 158 16.84 10.48 1.30
C HIS A 158 16.04 11.79 1.25
N GLY A 159 15.05 11.96 2.13
CA GLY A 159 14.13 13.10 2.05
C GLY A 159 13.18 13.03 0.85
N ASP A 160 13.08 11.87 0.20
CA ASP A 160 12.24 11.64 -0.97
C ASP A 160 10.92 10.98 -0.58
N ILE A 161 9.84 11.33 -1.27
CA ILE A 161 8.48 10.79 -1.06
C ILE A 161 7.80 10.48 -2.41
N ILE A 162 6.95 9.45 -2.44
CA ILE A 162 6.15 9.10 -3.62
C ILE A 162 4.69 9.43 -3.37
N LEU A 163 4.08 10.11 -4.34
CA LEU A 163 2.63 10.34 -4.42
C LEU A 163 2.08 9.60 -5.64
N VAL A 164 1.02 8.81 -5.44
CA VAL A 164 0.26 8.15 -6.50
C VAL A 164 -1.17 8.67 -6.47
N ASP A 165 -1.52 9.46 -7.47
CA ASP A 165 -2.82 10.10 -7.62
C ASP A 165 -3.64 9.37 -8.68
N LEU A 166 -4.83 8.90 -8.30
CA LEU A 166 -5.74 8.12 -9.12
C LEU A 166 -7.07 8.84 -9.33
N VAL A 167 -7.10 10.14 -9.07
CA VAL A 167 -8.28 10.97 -9.32
C VAL A 167 -8.47 11.18 -10.81
N ASN A 168 -9.63 10.79 -11.32
CA ASN A 168 -10.07 11.24 -12.64
C ASN A 168 -10.63 12.66 -12.53
N TYR A 169 -9.78 13.66 -12.71
CA TYR A 169 -10.16 15.06 -12.59
C TYR A 169 -11.22 15.49 -13.61
N GLU A 170 -11.24 14.94 -14.82
CA GLU A 170 -12.28 15.27 -15.82
C GLU A 170 -13.66 14.78 -15.37
N GLN A 171 -13.74 13.57 -14.82
CA GLN A 171 -14.97 13.04 -14.24
C GLN A 171 -15.40 13.84 -12.99
N ALA A 172 -14.42 14.32 -12.21
CA ALA A 172 -14.68 15.11 -11.01
C ALA A 172 -15.02 16.59 -11.28
N LYS A 173 -14.67 17.14 -12.46
CA LYS A 173 -14.96 18.54 -12.86
C LYS A 173 -16.45 18.87 -12.84
N GLY A 174 -17.33 17.88 -13.04
CA GLY A 174 -18.77 18.07 -12.96
C GLY A 174 -19.29 18.37 -11.55
N LEU A 175 -18.45 18.28 -10.52
CA LEU A 175 -18.82 18.40 -9.11
C LEU A 175 -18.14 19.59 -8.40
N THR A 176 -17.03 20.12 -8.94
CA THR A 176 -16.28 21.24 -8.35
C THR A 176 -15.55 22.06 -9.43
N SER A 177 -15.45 23.38 -9.26
CA SER A 177 -14.59 24.25 -10.11
C SER A 177 -13.08 23.99 -9.91
N GLU A 178 -12.72 23.17 -8.92
CA GLU A 178 -11.34 22.83 -8.57
C GLU A 178 -10.76 21.80 -9.52
N THR A 179 -9.48 21.98 -9.87
CA THR A 179 -8.75 21.11 -10.78
C THR A 179 -7.49 20.57 -10.10
N GLN A 180 -6.81 19.62 -10.74
CA GLN A 180 -5.49 19.17 -10.31
C GLN A 180 -4.52 20.33 -10.05
N ALA A 181 -4.60 21.42 -10.84
CA ALA A 181 -3.73 22.59 -10.71
C ALA A 181 -3.94 23.39 -9.40
N ASN A 182 -4.95 23.06 -8.61
CA ASN A 182 -5.16 23.67 -7.28
C ASN A 182 -4.39 22.93 -6.18
N VAL A 183 -3.91 21.71 -6.46
CA VAL A 183 -3.24 20.84 -5.49
C VAL A 183 -1.81 20.53 -5.92
N ILE A 184 -1.59 20.24 -7.21
CA ILE A 184 -0.32 19.80 -7.77
C ILE A 184 0.17 20.84 -8.80
N PRO A 185 1.35 21.44 -8.61
CA PRO A 185 1.90 22.37 -9.61
C PRO A 185 2.25 21.63 -10.91
N SER A 186 2.32 22.40 -11.99
CA SER A 186 2.53 21.91 -13.35
C SER A 186 3.52 22.78 -14.10
N SER A 187 3.80 22.41 -15.35
CA SER A 187 4.63 23.22 -16.24
C SER A 187 4.08 24.63 -16.47
N THR A 188 2.76 24.83 -16.37
CA THR A 188 2.10 26.14 -16.51
C THR A 188 1.94 26.84 -15.16
N LYS A 189 1.58 26.12 -14.11
CA LYS A 189 1.46 26.65 -12.75
C LYS A 189 2.62 26.15 -11.90
N LYS A 190 3.75 26.86 -11.99
CA LYS A 190 5.05 26.40 -11.48
C LYS A 190 5.13 26.19 -9.97
N SER A 191 4.29 26.87 -9.19
CA SER A 191 4.32 26.75 -7.74
C SER A 191 2.94 26.91 -7.10
N LEU A 192 2.78 26.29 -5.94
CA LEU A 192 1.62 26.40 -5.05
C LEU A 192 2.10 26.60 -3.62
N SER A 193 1.34 27.35 -2.83
CA SER A 193 1.61 27.54 -1.40
C SER A 193 0.36 27.26 -0.59
N PHE A 194 0.53 26.62 0.56
CA PHE A 194 -0.53 26.17 1.43
C PHE A 194 -0.28 26.69 2.84
N SER A 195 -1.19 27.52 3.32
CA SER A 195 -1.13 28.18 4.63
C SER A 195 -1.94 27.38 5.67
N PRO A 196 -1.60 27.49 6.97
CA PRO A 196 -2.13 26.62 8.01
C PRO A 196 -3.60 26.94 8.31
N PRO A 197 -4.38 25.96 8.84
CA PRO A 197 -5.78 26.16 9.22
C PRO A 197 -5.96 27.35 10.16
N THR A 198 -7.00 28.15 9.94
CA THR A 198 -7.35 29.29 10.80
C THR A 198 -8.80 29.21 11.26
N VAL A 199 -9.12 29.95 12.32
CA VAL A 199 -10.49 30.08 12.84
C VAL A 199 -11.25 31.10 11.99
N MET A 200 -12.37 30.67 11.38
CA MET A 200 -13.13 31.44 10.38
C MET A 200 -13.29 32.95 10.70
N ASN A 201 -13.68 33.31 11.93
CA ASN A 201 -14.01 34.70 12.27
C ASN A 201 -12.82 35.54 12.75
N THR A 202 -11.72 34.91 13.14
CA THR A 202 -10.58 35.62 13.75
C THR A 202 -9.30 35.52 12.93
N GLU A 203 -9.29 34.65 11.91
CA GLU A 203 -8.14 34.29 11.09
C GLU A 203 -6.91 33.85 11.92
N LYS A 204 -7.10 33.54 13.20
CA LYS A 204 -6.06 33.02 14.07
C LYS A 204 -5.74 31.59 13.69
N ILE A 205 -4.44 31.30 13.58
CA ILE A 205 -3.95 29.96 13.28
C ILE A 205 -4.36 29.01 14.40
N ILE A 206 -4.89 27.85 14.02
CA ILE A 206 -5.27 26.79 14.95
C ILE A 206 -4.00 26.00 15.33
N PRO A 207 -3.59 25.95 16.61
CA PRO A 207 -2.47 25.11 17.02
C PRO A 207 -2.77 23.61 16.82
N PRO A 208 -1.75 22.75 16.59
CA PRO A 208 -0.31 23.05 16.55
C PRO A 208 0.19 23.49 15.15
N TYR A 209 -0.71 23.68 14.19
CA TYR A 209 -0.36 23.97 12.81
C TYR A 209 0.32 25.33 12.67
N LYS A 210 1.35 25.40 11.83
CA LYS A 210 2.12 26.63 11.58
C LYS A 210 2.97 26.51 10.33
N GLY A 211 3.50 27.65 9.88
CA GLY A 211 4.32 27.75 8.67
C GLY A 211 3.52 27.54 7.39
N ILE A 212 4.20 27.59 6.25
CA ILE A 212 3.64 27.48 4.90
C ILE A 212 4.37 26.34 4.17
N TYR A 213 3.60 25.47 3.52
CA TYR A 213 4.16 24.49 2.58
C TYR A 213 4.16 25.06 1.18
N SER A 214 5.31 25.08 0.51
CA SER A 214 5.47 25.52 -0.87
C SER A 214 5.92 24.38 -1.76
N VAL A 215 5.20 24.16 -2.86
CA VAL A 215 5.44 23.06 -3.78
C VAL A 215 5.78 23.63 -5.14
N HIS A 216 6.92 23.21 -5.69
CA HIS A 216 7.47 23.72 -6.93
C HIS A 216 7.58 22.61 -7.96
N TYR A 217 7.04 22.84 -9.16
CA TYR A 217 7.28 22.00 -10.32
C TYR A 217 8.75 22.11 -10.73
N LYS A 218 9.43 20.98 -10.88
CA LYS A 218 10.81 20.93 -11.39
C LYS A 218 10.84 20.38 -12.81
N ALA A 219 10.29 19.18 -13.01
CA ALA A 219 10.34 18.50 -14.28
C ALA A 219 9.16 17.55 -14.45
N SER A 220 8.96 17.09 -15.68
CA SER A 220 8.11 15.95 -16.00
C SER A 220 8.95 14.92 -16.75
N ASN A 221 8.41 13.72 -16.86
CA ASN A 221 8.85 12.78 -17.89
C ASN A 221 8.53 13.33 -19.29
N GLY A 222 9.26 12.84 -20.29
CA GLY A 222 8.83 12.93 -21.68
C GLY A 222 7.62 12.05 -21.96
N LYS A 223 7.16 12.01 -23.21
CA LYS A 223 5.99 11.22 -23.62
C LYS A 223 6.15 9.74 -23.24
N TRP A 224 5.23 9.23 -22.42
CA TRP A 224 5.14 7.80 -22.10
C TRP A 224 4.27 7.04 -23.10
N ALA A 225 4.38 5.70 -23.06
CA ALA A 225 3.56 4.81 -23.88
C ALA A 225 2.06 4.96 -23.59
N HIS A 226 1.70 5.24 -22.35
CA HIS A 226 0.35 5.54 -21.90
C HIS A 226 0.22 7.04 -21.67
N SER A 227 -0.52 7.74 -22.55
CA SER A 227 -0.64 9.20 -22.55
C SER A 227 -1.44 9.77 -21.37
N ASP A 228 -2.19 8.92 -20.69
CA ASP A 228 -3.00 9.22 -19.51
C ASP A 228 -2.28 8.97 -18.19
N ILE A 229 -1.06 8.43 -18.24
CA ILE A 229 -0.15 8.31 -17.10
C ILE A 229 0.89 9.41 -17.21
N GLU A 230 1.08 10.16 -16.14
CA GLU A 230 2.10 11.21 -16.06
C GLU A 230 3.01 11.01 -14.86
N TYR A 231 4.23 11.55 -14.97
CA TYR A 231 5.15 11.72 -13.86
C TYR A 231 5.61 13.17 -13.76
N ARG A 232 5.61 13.69 -12.53
CA ARG A 232 6.17 15.00 -12.23
C ARG A 232 7.17 14.86 -11.08
N GLN A 233 8.32 15.49 -11.25
CA GLN A 233 9.24 15.75 -10.17
C GLN A 233 8.91 17.13 -9.58
N LEU A 234 8.60 17.15 -8.29
CA LEU A 234 8.31 18.36 -7.54
C LEU A 234 9.33 18.51 -6.40
N SER A 235 9.41 19.73 -5.88
CA SER A 235 10.18 20.10 -4.70
C SER A 235 9.23 20.67 -3.68
N LEU A 236 9.25 20.13 -2.47
CA LEU A 236 8.45 20.58 -1.35
C LEU A 236 9.35 21.30 -0.34
N GLU A 237 8.94 22.49 0.06
CA GLU A 237 9.61 23.33 1.04
C GLU A 237 8.66 23.69 2.17
N TYR A 238 9.20 23.88 3.37
CA TYR A 238 8.46 24.33 4.53
C TYR A 238 9.10 25.59 5.10
N HIS A 239 8.29 26.64 5.22
CA HIS A 239 8.71 27.95 5.69
C HIS A 239 7.98 28.28 7.00
N ASP A 240 8.71 28.41 8.10
CA ASP A 240 8.18 28.78 9.41
C ASP A 240 8.96 30.00 9.93
N ASP A 241 8.35 31.19 9.83
CA ASP A 241 8.95 32.46 10.23
C ASP A 241 9.37 32.51 11.71
N SER A 242 8.81 31.62 12.55
CA SER A 242 9.20 31.49 13.96
C SER A 242 10.55 30.79 14.17
N LYS A 243 11.11 30.17 13.12
CA LYS A 243 12.41 29.47 13.17
C LYS A 243 13.48 30.26 12.42
N THR A 244 14.43 30.84 13.14
CA THR A 244 15.65 31.45 12.59
C THR A 244 16.67 30.36 12.24
N GLY A 245 16.39 29.61 11.19
CA GLY A 245 17.30 28.59 10.66
C GLY A 245 16.58 27.74 9.62
N SER A 246 17.21 27.54 8.46
CA SER A 246 16.66 26.73 7.35
C SER A 246 16.44 25.29 7.82
N GLY A 247 15.24 25.01 8.34
CA GLY A 247 14.84 23.65 8.67
C GLY A 247 14.83 22.82 7.40
N ASN A 248 15.55 21.69 7.41
CA ASN A 248 15.60 20.61 6.42
C ASN A 248 15.29 21.08 4.99
N GLY A 249 16.32 21.33 4.17
CA GLY A 249 16.17 21.79 2.79
C GLY A 249 15.16 21.00 1.94
N PRO A 250 14.84 21.48 0.73
CA PRO A 250 13.73 20.98 -0.07
C PRO A 250 13.70 19.45 -0.20
N HIS A 251 12.51 18.86 -0.06
CA HIS A 251 12.26 17.45 -0.25
C HIS A 251 11.82 17.15 -1.68
N ASN A 252 12.32 16.05 -2.28
CA ASN A 252 11.87 15.64 -3.60
C ASN A 252 10.56 14.86 -3.51
N VAL A 253 9.62 15.21 -4.37
CA VAL A 253 8.33 14.54 -4.49
C VAL A 253 8.23 13.91 -5.87
N HIS A 254 8.10 12.58 -5.90
CA HIS A 254 7.83 11.81 -7.11
C HIS A 254 6.31 11.63 -7.25
N TYR A 255 5.70 12.48 -8.07
CA TYR A 255 4.26 12.46 -8.33
C TYR A 255 3.95 11.61 -9.57
N PHE A 256 3.08 10.63 -9.41
CA PHE A 256 2.54 9.81 -10.49
C PHE A 256 1.03 9.99 -10.54
N HIS A 257 0.47 10.10 -11.75
CA HIS A 257 -0.97 10.23 -11.90
C HIS A 257 -1.49 9.44 -13.08
N LEU A 258 -2.58 8.69 -12.88
CA LEU A 258 -3.31 7.95 -13.91
C LEU A 258 -4.71 8.57 -14.05
N SER A 259 -4.86 9.42 -15.05
CA SER A 259 -6.03 10.28 -15.25
C SER A 259 -7.26 9.57 -15.82
N SER A 260 -7.08 8.44 -16.53
CA SER A 260 -8.19 7.78 -17.21
C SER A 260 -9.01 6.82 -16.34
N TRP A 261 -8.60 6.56 -15.10
CA TRP A 261 -9.22 5.51 -14.29
C TRP A 261 -10.56 5.99 -13.73
N GLN A 262 -11.64 5.52 -14.35
CA GLN A 262 -13.01 5.84 -13.97
C GLN A 262 -13.35 5.37 -12.55
N ASN A 263 -14.16 6.16 -11.85
CA ASN A 263 -14.56 5.83 -10.49
C ASN A 263 -15.33 4.51 -10.43
N ARG A 264 -15.03 3.67 -9.43
CA ARG A 264 -15.64 2.36 -9.19
C ARG A 264 -15.52 1.33 -10.33
N GLN A 265 -14.71 1.60 -11.36
CA GLN A 265 -14.45 0.68 -12.46
C GLN A 265 -13.11 -0.04 -12.31
N ALA A 266 -12.95 -1.16 -13.01
CA ALA A 266 -11.67 -1.83 -13.20
C ALA A 266 -10.70 -0.94 -14.01
N VAL A 267 -9.40 -1.10 -13.78
CA VAL A 267 -8.35 -0.45 -14.58
C VAL A 267 -7.92 -1.36 -15.71
N ASP A 268 -7.36 -0.76 -16.77
CA ASP A 268 -6.61 -1.51 -17.75
C ASP A 268 -5.36 -2.15 -17.09
N PRO A 269 -5.16 -3.47 -17.22
CA PRO A 269 -4.08 -4.16 -16.51
C PRO A 269 -2.69 -3.75 -17.01
N GLU A 270 -2.51 -3.37 -18.27
CA GLU A 270 -1.21 -2.90 -18.77
C GLU A 270 -0.87 -1.51 -18.20
N LYS A 271 -1.86 -0.62 -18.11
CA LYS A 271 -1.68 0.68 -17.44
C LYS A 271 -1.31 0.52 -15.97
N LEU A 272 -1.96 -0.39 -15.27
CA LEU A 272 -1.65 -0.68 -13.87
C LEU A 272 -0.24 -1.25 -13.71
N GLN A 273 0.12 -2.22 -14.55
CA GLN A 273 1.45 -2.82 -14.55
C GLN A 273 2.54 -1.78 -14.82
N PHE A 274 2.32 -0.90 -15.80
CA PHE A 274 3.23 0.19 -16.14
C PHE A 274 3.39 1.15 -14.96
N LEU A 275 2.29 1.63 -14.38
CA LEU A 275 2.33 2.53 -13.22
C LEU A 275 3.10 1.92 -12.04
N ILE A 276 2.81 0.66 -11.69
CA ILE A 276 3.51 -0.06 -10.62
C ILE A 276 5.02 -0.12 -10.90
N ASN A 277 5.42 -0.44 -12.14
CA ASN A 277 6.82 -0.51 -12.51
C ASN A 277 7.53 0.85 -12.42
N GLU A 278 6.88 1.95 -12.82
CA GLU A 278 7.45 3.29 -12.71
C GLU A 278 7.55 3.78 -11.26
N VAL A 279 6.55 3.47 -10.42
CA VAL A 279 6.60 3.72 -8.97
C VAL A 279 7.76 2.95 -8.34
N ASP A 280 7.90 1.65 -8.66
CA ASP A 280 8.95 0.80 -8.10
C ASP A 280 10.36 1.24 -8.52
N LYS A 281 10.55 1.86 -9.68
CA LYS A 281 11.84 2.45 -10.09
C LYS A 281 12.27 3.60 -9.19
N LYS A 282 11.34 4.32 -8.56
CA LYS A 282 11.61 5.43 -7.63
C LYS A 282 11.57 5.01 -6.16
N PHE A 283 11.04 3.83 -5.88
CA PHE A 283 10.89 3.33 -4.53
C PHE A 283 12.25 2.86 -3.95
N THR A 284 12.69 3.52 -2.88
CA THR A 284 13.93 3.21 -2.15
C THR A 284 13.68 2.85 -0.67
N GLY A 285 12.41 2.61 -0.31
CA GLY A 285 11.99 2.27 1.05
C GLY A 285 11.16 3.35 1.75
N GLN A 286 10.94 4.50 1.13
CA GLN A 286 10.06 5.57 1.63
C GLN A 286 8.57 5.17 1.63
N THR A 287 7.77 5.82 2.46
CA THR A 287 6.30 5.71 2.44
C THR A 287 5.74 6.10 1.07
N ILE A 288 4.71 5.42 0.59
CA ILE A 288 3.96 5.78 -0.62
C ILE A 288 2.61 6.33 -0.20
N ILE A 289 2.33 7.58 -0.54
CA ILE A 289 1.02 8.19 -0.32
C ILE A 289 0.18 7.95 -1.58
N VAL A 290 -1.00 7.35 -1.41
CA VAL A 290 -1.89 6.98 -2.51
C VAL A 290 -3.25 7.63 -2.28
N ASN A 291 -3.73 8.39 -3.25
CA ASN A 291 -5.05 8.97 -3.19
C ASN A 291 -5.86 8.65 -4.45
N CYS A 292 -7.16 8.53 -4.27
CA CYS A 292 -8.15 8.65 -5.33
C CYS A 292 -9.12 9.75 -4.89
N GLU A 293 -10.38 9.72 -5.31
CA GLU A 293 -11.35 10.73 -4.86
C GLU A 293 -11.63 10.64 -3.35
N PHE A 294 -11.90 9.43 -2.83
CA PHE A 294 -12.22 9.17 -1.42
C PHE A 294 -11.13 8.40 -0.67
N GLY A 295 -10.07 7.99 -1.37
CA GLY A 295 -8.98 7.21 -0.78
C GLY A 295 -9.32 5.75 -0.47
N GLY A 296 -10.43 5.20 -0.97
CA GLY A 296 -10.88 3.81 -0.73
C GLY A 296 -10.70 2.91 -1.95
N GLY A 297 -11.59 3.01 -2.94
CA GLY A 297 -11.67 2.10 -4.09
C GLY A 297 -10.38 1.92 -4.89
N ARG A 298 -10.11 2.84 -5.84
CA ARG A 298 -8.91 2.78 -6.71
C ARG A 298 -7.59 2.73 -5.91
N THR A 299 -7.56 3.44 -4.77
CA THR A 299 -6.45 3.43 -3.82
C THR A 299 -6.15 2.03 -3.31
N GLY A 300 -7.17 1.27 -2.90
CA GLY A 300 -6.99 -0.12 -2.50
C GLY A 300 -6.53 -1.01 -3.62
N VAL A 301 -7.07 -0.84 -4.83
CA VAL A 301 -6.67 -1.66 -5.98
C VAL A 301 -5.18 -1.51 -6.30
N ILE A 302 -4.63 -0.28 -6.37
CA ILE A 302 -3.20 -0.10 -6.65
C ILE A 302 -2.30 -0.66 -5.54
N ILE A 303 -2.68 -0.46 -4.27
CA ILE A 303 -1.92 -0.93 -3.12
C ILE A 303 -1.86 -2.45 -3.14
N GLU A 304 -3.02 -3.09 -3.27
CA GLU A 304 -3.14 -4.54 -3.28
C GLU A 304 -2.50 -5.18 -4.51
N ALA A 305 -2.73 -4.63 -5.71
CA ALA A 305 -2.08 -5.12 -6.92
C ALA A 305 -0.55 -5.00 -6.87
N ARG A 306 -0.02 -3.90 -6.32
CA ARG A 306 1.43 -3.71 -6.14
C ARG A 306 2.00 -4.70 -5.14
N GLU A 307 1.35 -4.92 -4.00
CA GLU A 307 1.82 -5.87 -3.01
C GLU A 307 1.78 -7.30 -3.53
N MET A 308 0.73 -7.69 -4.27
CA MET A 308 0.71 -8.98 -4.97
C MET A 308 1.90 -9.12 -5.91
N TYR A 309 2.16 -8.13 -6.77
CA TYR A 309 3.27 -8.15 -7.72
C TYR A 309 4.64 -8.26 -7.01
N ARG A 310 4.83 -7.54 -5.90
CA ARG A 310 6.05 -7.57 -5.11
C ARG A 310 6.25 -8.91 -4.40
N ALA A 311 5.22 -9.41 -3.73
CA ALA A 311 5.25 -10.66 -2.97
C ALA A 311 5.34 -11.90 -3.87
N THR A 312 4.98 -11.76 -5.14
CA THR A 312 4.95 -12.88 -6.10
C THR A 312 6.01 -12.75 -7.18
N VAL A 313 5.74 -11.98 -8.24
CA VAL A 313 6.61 -11.88 -9.42
C VAL A 313 8.00 -11.35 -9.06
N LYS A 314 8.11 -10.23 -8.33
CA LYS A 314 9.42 -9.68 -7.95
C LYS A 314 10.19 -10.58 -7.00
N ALA A 315 9.49 -11.19 -6.04
CA ALA A 315 10.08 -12.15 -5.11
C ALA A 315 10.33 -13.54 -5.72
N LYS A 316 9.86 -13.79 -6.96
CA LYS A 316 9.86 -15.10 -7.62
C LYS A 316 9.27 -16.20 -6.73
N SER A 317 8.15 -15.89 -6.07
CA SER A 317 7.55 -16.73 -5.04
C SER A 317 6.07 -16.92 -5.28
N THR A 318 5.56 -18.13 -5.12
CA THR A 318 4.12 -18.40 -5.16
C THR A 318 3.50 -18.48 -3.77
N LYS A 319 4.30 -18.34 -2.69
CA LYS A 319 3.86 -18.60 -1.32
C LYS A 319 2.66 -17.78 -0.87
N TRP A 320 2.56 -16.52 -1.32
CA TRP A 320 1.45 -15.66 -0.96
C TRP A 320 0.10 -16.18 -1.48
N PHE A 321 0.07 -16.80 -2.66
CA PHE A 321 -1.17 -17.39 -3.20
C PHE A 321 -1.70 -18.58 -2.40
N PHE A 322 -0.91 -19.09 -1.46
CA PHE A 322 -1.26 -20.18 -0.54
C PHE A 322 -1.23 -19.72 0.93
N SER A 323 -1.20 -18.41 1.19
CA SER A 323 -1.23 -17.91 2.57
C SER A 323 -2.61 -18.03 3.23
N SER A 324 -3.65 -18.15 2.40
CA SER A 324 -5.01 -18.49 2.82
C SER A 324 -5.37 -19.88 2.32
N ARG A 325 -6.22 -20.57 3.07
CA ARG A 325 -6.87 -21.81 2.61
C ARG A 325 -7.88 -21.55 1.50
N ASP A 326 -8.53 -20.39 1.52
CA ASP A 326 -9.61 -20.04 0.61
C ASP A 326 -9.12 -18.96 -0.38
N ASP A 327 -9.26 -17.68 -0.02
CA ASP A 327 -8.90 -16.56 -0.90
C ASP A 327 -7.94 -15.57 -0.21
N PRO A 328 -6.65 -15.53 -0.61
CA PRO A 328 -5.68 -14.57 -0.08
C PRO A 328 -5.98 -13.12 -0.50
N ILE A 329 -6.75 -12.89 -1.57
CA ILE A 329 -7.21 -11.56 -1.99
C ILE A 329 -8.22 -11.05 -0.96
N GLN A 330 -9.28 -11.83 -0.68
CA GLN A 330 -10.27 -11.49 0.34
C GLN A 330 -9.63 -11.18 1.70
N GLU A 331 -8.71 -12.03 2.16
CA GLU A 331 -8.03 -11.82 3.44
C GLU A 331 -7.25 -10.51 3.47
N TYR A 332 -6.47 -10.22 2.42
CA TYR A 332 -5.69 -8.99 2.39
C TYR A 332 -6.58 -7.74 2.25
N THR A 333 -7.61 -7.79 1.41
CA THR A 333 -8.62 -6.73 1.33
C THR A 333 -9.28 -6.49 2.71
N LYS A 334 -9.61 -7.54 3.47
CA LYS A 334 -10.14 -7.41 4.84
C LYS A 334 -9.16 -6.72 5.78
N GLU A 335 -7.85 -7.02 5.70
CA GLU A 335 -6.84 -6.33 6.50
C GLU A 335 -6.75 -4.84 6.16
N LEU A 336 -6.84 -4.46 4.88
CA LEU A 336 -6.91 -3.05 4.48
C LEU A 336 -8.16 -2.37 5.06
N ARG A 337 -9.32 -3.04 4.98
CA ARG A 337 -10.61 -2.54 5.48
C ARG A 337 -10.69 -2.38 7.00
N LYS A 338 -9.83 -3.05 7.77
CA LYS A 338 -9.73 -2.84 9.22
C LYS A 338 -9.15 -1.48 9.61
N ARG A 339 -8.37 -0.85 8.72
CA ARG A 339 -7.72 0.45 8.98
C ARG A 339 -8.38 1.61 8.25
N ARG A 340 -8.89 1.34 7.04
CA ARG A 340 -9.61 2.31 6.22
C ARG A 340 -10.81 1.63 5.58
N SER A 341 -12.00 2.10 5.87
CA SER A 341 -13.23 1.60 5.29
C SER A 341 -13.23 1.74 3.78
N ASN A 342 -14.03 0.89 3.12
CA ASN A 342 -14.28 0.98 1.68
C ASN A 342 -13.02 0.88 0.80
N MET A 343 -11.95 0.27 1.30
CA MET A 343 -10.85 -0.19 0.43
C MET A 343 -11.42 -1.20 -0.57
N ILE A 344 -11.20 -0.94 -1.87
CA ILE A 344 -11.82 -1.68 -2.98
C ILE A 344 -13.37 -1.62 -2.88
N ASP A 345 -13.96 -0.50 -3.30
CA ASP A 345 -15.35 -0.10 -3.02
C ASP A 345 -16.39 -0.53 -4.07
N SER A 346 -15.97 -1.39 -5.00
CA SER A 346 -16.86 -1.92 -6.03
C SER A 346 -16.51 -3.35 -6.41
N PHE A 347 -17.54 -4.10 -6.79
CA PHE A 347 -17.38 -5.45 -7.30
C PHE A 347 -16.49 -5.52 -8.55
N PRO A 348 -16.61 -4.62 -9.56
CA PRO A 348 -15.68 -4.61 -10.69
C PRO A 348 -14.20 -4.46 -10.30
N GLN A 349 -13.89 -3.70 -9.25
CA GLN A 349 -12.52 -3.58 -8.74
C GLN A 349 -12.05 -4.86 -8.03
N TYR A 350 -12.94 -5.50 -7.26
CA TYR A 350 -12.64 -6.77 -6.57
C TYR A 350 -12.43 -7.93 -7.55
N GLU A 351 -13.29 -8.06 -8.56
CA GLU A 351 -13.16 -9.05 -9.63
C GLU A 351 -11.89 -8.79 -10.48
N PHE A 352 -11.56 -7.52 -10.70
CA PHE A 352 -10.30 -7.16 -11.34
C PHE A 352 -9.07 -7.66 -10.55
N LEU A 353 -9.06 -7.54 -9.22
CA LEU A 353 -7.94 -8.03 -8.40
C LEU A 353 -7.74 -9.55 -8.52
N HIS A 354 -8.82 -10.31 -8.70
CA HIS A 354 -8.73 -11.75 -8.97
C HIS A 354 -8.13 -12.04 -10.35
N THR A 355 -8.55 -11.27 -11.37
CA THR A 355 -7.97 -11.35 -12.71
C THR A 355 -6.48 -10.97 -12.69
N TRP A 356 -6.12 -9.95 -11.90
CA TRP A 356 -4.75 -9.52 -11.67
C TRP A 356 -3.93 -10.62 -10.97
N ALA A 357 -4.45 -11.23 -9.91
CA ALA A 357 -3.82 -12.34 -9.21
C ALA A 357 -3.56 -13.53 -10.16
N ALA A 358 -4.52 -13.86 -11.03
CA ALA A 358 -4.35 -14.90 -12.04
C ALA A 358 -3.22 -14.57 -13.03
N ARG A 359 -3.11 -13.31 -13.45
CA ARG A 359 -1.99 -12.81 -14.27
C ARG A 359 -0.65 -12.95 -13.52
N MET A 360 -0.58 -12.54 -12.26
CA MET A 360 0.63 -12.63 -11.43
C MET A 360 1.07 -14.09 -11.21
N TRP A 361 0.11 -15.00 -10.98
CA TRP A 361 0.35 -16.44 -10.93
C TRP A 361 0.96 -16.96 -12.23
N ALA A 362 0.35 -16.63 -13.37
CA ALA A 362 0.84 -17.07 -14.68
C ALA A 362 2.26 -16.56 -14.98
N MET A 363 2.57 -15.31 -14.63
CA MET A 363 3.91 -14.74 -14.78
C MET A 363 4.92 -15.48 -13.90
N THR A 364 4.62 -15.64 -12.61
CA THR A 364 5.52 -16.29 -11.64
C THR A 364 5.73 -17.77 -11.95
N ALA A 365 4.66 -18.50 -12.31
CA ALA A 365 4.73 -19.91 -12.63
C ALA A 365 5.53 -20.18 -13.91
N ARG A 366 5.39 -19.34 -14.95
CA ARG A 366 6.18 -19.44 -16.19
C ARG A 366 7.66 -19.18 -15.93
N ASP A 367 7.98 -18.15 -15.14
CA ASP A 367 9.37 -17.84 -14.78
C ASP A 367 10.02 -18.96 -13.96
N ASN A 368 9.25 -19.60 -13.08
CA ASN A 368 9.71 -20.76 -12.31
C ASN A 368 9.91 -22.03 -13.17
N ILE A 369 9.12 -22.21 -14.24
CA ILE A 369 9.31 -23.31 -15.20
C ILE A 369 10.57 -23.08 -16.06
N ASN A 370 10.83 -21.84 -16.45
CA ASN A 370 11.98 -21.47 -17.29
C ASN A 370 13.30 -21.35 -16.49
N ALA A 371 13.22 -21.24 -15.16
CA ALA A 371 14.36 -21.41 -14.28
C ALA A 371 14.76 -22.89 -14.27
N LYS A 372 15.63 -23.30 -15.22
CA LYS A 372 16.20 -24.66 -15.25
C LYS A 372 16.70 -25.04 -13.85
N PRO A 373 16.40 -26.26 -13.34
CA PRO A 373 17.15 -26.76 -12.20
C PRO A 373 18.61 -26.80 -12.61
N GLY A 374 19.47 -26.09 -11.86
CA GLY A 374 20.91 -26.24 -12.01
C GLY A 374 21.25 -27.74 -11.93
N PRO A 375 22.25 -28.22 -12.67
CA PRO A 375 22.61 -29.63 -12.63
C PRO A 375 22.83 -30.00 -11.17
N ALA A 376 22.15 -31.06 -10.73
CA ALA A 376 22.38 -31.65 -9.43
C ALA A 376 23.89 -31.85 -9.28
N GLY A 377 24.52 -31.03 -8.44
CA GLY A 377 25.92 -31.16 -8.14
C GLY A 377 26.13 -32.57 -7.60
N ASN A 378 26.87 -33.39 -8.36
CA ASN A 378 27.34 -34.66 -7.86
C ASN A 378 27.98 -34.45 -6.48
N PRO A 379 27.75 -35.35 -5.51
CA PRO A 379 28.40 -35.25 -4.21
C PRO A 379 29.91 -35.30 -4.44
N SER A 380 30.60 -34.27 -3.96
CA SER A 380 32.05 -34.19 -3.96
C SER A 380 32.62 -35.32 -3.11
N GLY A 381 33.03 -36.40 -3.76
CA GLY A 381 33.87 -37.42 -3.17
C GLY A 381 35.20 -36.80 -2.76
N GLN A 382 35.35 -36.53 -1.46
CA GLN A 382 36.63 -36.18 -0.84
C GLN A 382 37.56 -37.39 -0.89
N GLY A 383 38.34 -37.51 -1.95
CA GLY A 383 39.58 -38.28 -1.92
C GLY A 383 40.64 -37.53 -1.12
N ARG A 384 40.71 -37.78 0.19
CA ARG A 384 41.88 -37.42 1.01
C ARG A 384 43.01 -38.39 0.69
N HIS A 385 44.05 -37.92 0.00
CA HIS A 385 45.35 -38.58 0.06
C HIS A 385 46.10 -38.14 1.34
N PRO A 386 46.67 -39.08 2.12
CA PRO A 386 47.53 -38.73 3.25
C PRO A 386 48.93 -38.36 2.76
N PRO A 387 49.69 -37.54 3.52
CA PRO A 387 51.07 -37.24 3.19
C PRO A 387 51.93 -38.48 3.46
N LYS A 388 52.91 -38.74 2.57
CA LYS A 388 53.94 -39.76 2.78
C LYS A 388 55.17 -39.14 3.47
N PRO A 389 55.94 -39.97 4.20
CA PRO A 389 57.01 -39.55 5.10
C PRO A 389 58.22 -38.92 4.41
#